data_AF-A0A9E4RB84-F1
#
_entry.id   AF-A0A9E4RB84-F1
#
_cell.length_a   1.000
_cell.length_b   1.000
_cell.length_c   1.000
_cell.angle_alpha   90.00
_cell.angle_beta   90.00
_cell.angle_gamma   90.00
#
_symmetry.space_group_name_H-M   'P 1'
#
loop_
_entity.id
_entity.type
_entity.pdbx_description
1 polymer ?
#
loop_
_entity_poly.entity_id
_entity_poly.type
_entity_poly.pdbx_seq_one_letter_code
_entity_poly.pdbx_strand_id
1 'polypeptide(L)'
;ILFTDLVSHTEMMSRLGDEKGRAVLREHEDLTRRQLVEFGGDEVKSMGDGFMASFGSVSKAVECAIAMQRAFARHNETDEEPLSVRVGLNVGEPIEDGGDLFGATVIMAARIADKAEGGEILVANAVRELSAGKGFLFADRGDFVAKGFEEPVRVYEVRWRD
;
A
#
# COMPACT_ATOMS: atom_id res chain seq x y z
N ILE A 1 -9.08 3.57 -0.77
CA ILE A 1 -8.44 2.94 0.42
C ILE A 1 -7.12 2.35 -0.02
N LEU A 2 -6.05 2.70 0.67
CA LEU A 2 -4.70 2.19 0.46
C LEU A 2 -4.29 1.42 1.72
N PHE A 3 -3.75 0.23 1.51
CA PHE A 3 -3.00 -0.51 2.52
C PHE A 3 -1.56 -0.63 2.07
N THR A 4 -0.63 -0.46 3.00
CA THR A 4 0.79 -0.74 2.78
C THR A 4 1.36 -1.45 3.99
N ASP A 5 2.38 -2.28 3.78
CA ASP A 5 3.00 -3.07 4.83
C ASP A 5 4.49 -3.34 4.50
N LEU A 6 5.34 -3.40 5.53
CA LEU A 6 6.75 -3.71 5.40
C LEU A 6 6.94 -5.23 5.28
N VAL A 7 7.58 -5.67 4.20
CA VAL A 7 7.87 -7.07 3.97
C VAL A 7 8.97 -7.56 4.91
N SER A 8 8.83 -8.81 5.40
CA SER A 8 9.82 -9.48 6.26
C SER A 8 10.16 -8.73 7.55
N HIS A 9 9.27 -7.88 8.06
CA HIS A 9 9.49 -7.13 9.30
C HIS A 9 9.82 -8.03 10.50
N THR A 10 9.16 -9.19 10.66
CA THR A 10 9.47 -10.13 11.75
C THR A 10 10.89 -10.70 11.66
N GLU A 11 11.37 -11.02 10.45
CA GLU A 11 12.72 -11.53 10.22
C GLU A 11 13.76 -10.45 10.50
N MET A 12 13.48 -9.21 10.07
CA MET A 12 14.31 -8.04 10.36
C MET A 12 14.44 -7.81 11.87
N MET A 13 13.33 -7.81 12.61
CA MET A 13 13.33 -7.64 14.07
C MET A 13 14.14 -8.73 14.77
N SER A 14 13.99 -9.99 14.35
CA SER A 14 14.77 -11.10 14.90
C SER A 14 16.27 -10.99 14.64
N ARG A 15 16.68 -10.42 13.50
CA ARG A 15 18.09 -10.29 13.11
C ARG A 15 18.76 -9.07 13.74
N LEU A 16 18.06 -7.94 13.82
CA LEU A 16 18.61 -6.66 14.30
C LEU A 16 18.47 -6.47 15.81
N GLY A 17 17.52 -7.17 16.45
CA GLY A 17 17.12 -6.94 17.82
C GLY A 17 16.25 -5.70 17.98
N ASP A 18 15.63 -5.55 19.16
CA ASP A 18 14.53 -4.60 19.38
C ASP A 18 14.92 -3.14 19.13
N GLU A 19 16.09 -2.69 19.60
CA GLU A 19 16.49 -1.28 19.50
C GLU A 19 16.76 -0.86 18.06
N LYS A 20 17.60 -1.62 17.34
CA LYS A 20 17.91 -1.35 15.93
C LYS A 20 16.69 -1.55 15.04
N GLY A 21 15.95 -2.64 15.24
CA GLY A 21 14.72 -2.91 14.49
C GLY A 21 13.68 -1.80 14.68
N ARG A 22 13.55 -1.24 15.89
CA ARG A 22 12.66 -0.10 16.14
C ARG A 22 13.12 1.18 15.45
N ALA A 23 14.43 1.42 15.32
CA ALA A 23 14.95 2.57 14.56
C ALA A 23 14.59 2.45 13.07
N VAL A 24 14.83 1.29 12.47
CA VAL A 24 14.46 1.01 11.08
C VAL A 24 12.95 1.13 10.85
N LEU A 25 12.13 0.64 11.79
CA LEU A 25 10.67 0.78 11.70
C LEU A 25 10.24 2.26 11.73
N ARG A 26 10.90 3.12 12.51
CA ARG A 26 10.61 4.56 12.50
C ARG A 26 10.93 5.21 11.16
N GLU A 27 12.01 4.79 10.50
CA GLU A 27 12.35 5.29 9.16
C GLU A 27 11.29 4.88 8.13
N HIS A 28 10.83 3.63 8.19
CA HIS A 28 9.69 3.15 7.40
C HIS A 28 8.42 3.98 7.65
N GLU A 29 8.07 4.19 8.91
CA GLU A 29 6.90 4.99 9.30
C GLU A 29 6.99 6.44 8.78
N ASP A 30 8.16 7.07 8.94
CA ASP A 30 8.40 8.45 8.51
C ASP A 30 8.33 8.60 6.98
N LEU A 31 8.95 7.68 6.23
CA LEU A 31 8.89 7.68 4.77
C LEU A 31 7.45 7.52 4.29
N THR A 32 6.71 6.58 4.87
CA THR A 32 5.31 6.33 4.53
C THR A 32 4.45 7.58 4.79
N ARG A 33 4.53 8.15 6.00
CA ARG A 33 3.74 9.34 6.39
C ARG A 33 4.04 10.55 5.52
N ARG A 34 5.30 10.78 5.14
CA ARG A 34 5.66 11.87 4.22
C ARG A 34 4.92 11.75 2.89
N GLN A 35 4.86 10.55 2.33
CA GLN A 35 4.14 10.33 1.06
C GLN A 35 2.62 10.44 1.22
N LEU A 36 2.06 9.98 2.35
CA LEU A 36 0.63 10.18 2.61
C LEU A 36 0.28 11.68 2.65
N VAL A 37 1.04 12.46 3.42
CA VAL A 37 0.83 13.92 3.54
C VAL A 37 0.99 14.64 2.19
N GLU A 38 2.05 14.32 1.44
CA GLU A 38 2.35 14.98 0.16
C GLU A 38 1.23 14.80 -0.88
N PHE A 39 0.58 13.64 -0.89
CA PHE A 39 -0.46 13.30 -1.85
C PHE A 39 -1.89 13.46 -1.30
N GLY A 40 -2.04 14.04 -0.10
CA GLY A 40 -3.34 14.31 0.52
C GLY A 40 -4.08 13.04 0.94
N GLY A 41 -3.36 12.04 1.42
CA GLY A 41 -3.90 10.85 2.05
C GLY A 41 -4.10 11.07 3.55
N ASP A 42 -5.22 10.58 4.06
CA ASP A 42 -5.53 10.59 5.49
C ASP A 42 -5.12 9.25 6.09
N GLU A 43 -4.15 9.25 7.01
CA GLU A 43 -3.80 8.06 7.80
C GLU A 43 -4.97 7.73 8.73
N VAL A 44 -5.64 6.60 8.48
CA VAL A 44 -6.77 6.12 9.30
C VAL A 44 -6.22 5.42 10.54
N LYS A 45 -5.28 4.50 10.35
CA LYS A 45 -4.57 3.82 11.45
C LYS A 45 -3.26 3.18 10.98
N SER A 46 -2.37 2.99 11.94
CA SER A 46 -1.20 2.10 11.81
C SER A 46 -1.49 0.76 12.51
N MET A 47 -0.99 -0.33 11.93
CA MET A 47 -1.15 -1.71 12.37
C MET A 47 0.22 -2.35 12.66
N GLY A 48 1.15 -1.57 13.21
CA GLY A 48 2.54 -1.97 13.42
C GLY A 48 3.42 -1.53 12.26
N ASP A 49 3.80 -2.48 11.41
CA ASP A 49 4.46 -2.28 10.12
C ASP A 49 3.48 -1.89 8.99
N GLY A 50 2.19 -2.17 9.18
CA GLY A 50 1.16 -1.80 8.23
C GLY A 50 0.57 -0.40 8.43
N PHE A 51 0.10 0.21 7.35
CA PHE A 51 -0.70 1.43 7.36
C PHE A 51 -1.99 1.25 6.56
N MET A 52 -3.05 1.86 7.06
CA MET A 52 -4.30 2.06 6.33
C MET A 52 -4.51 3.56 6.12
N ALA A 53 -4.70 3.95 4.87
CA ALA A 53 -4.99 5.33 4.50
C ALA A 53 -6.21 5.44 3.57
N SER A 54 -6.91 6.56 3.66
CA SER A 54 -7.99 6.92 2.76
C SER A 54 -7.58 8.11 1.89
N PHE A 55 -8.24 8.24 0.73
CA PHE A 55 -7.99 9.30 -0.23
C PHE A 55 -9.31 9.70 -0.86
N GLY A 56 -9.53 11.01 -1.03
CA GLY A 56 -10.66 11.54 -1.78
C GLY A 56 -10.52 11.39 -3.31
N SER A 57 -9.36 10.99 -3.81
CA SER A 57 -9.07 10.81 -5.24
C SER A 57 -8.31 9.53 -5.51
N VAL A 58 -8.82 8.71 -6.44
CA VAL A 58 -8.18 7.47 -6.88
C VAL A 58 -6.82 7.75 -7.51
N SER A 59 -6.71 8.77 -8.36
CA SER A 59 -5.44 9.13 -8.99
C SER A 59 -4.40 9.56 -7.96
N LYS A 60 -4.80 10.31 -6.92
CA LYS A 60 -3.88 10.71 -5.84
C LYS A 60 -3.40 9.51 -5.02
N ALA A 61 -4.26 8.53 -4.77
CA ALA A 61 -3.87 7.30 -4.10
C ALA A 61 -2.83 6.50 -4.92
N VAL A 62 -3.01 6.41 -6.24
CA VAL A 62 -2.06 5.75 -7.15
C VAL A 62 -0.74 6.51 -7.23
N GLU A 63 -0.78 7.85 -7.35
CA GLU A 63 0.42 8.69 -7.30
C GLU A 63 1.20 8.50 -5.99
N CYS A 64 0.51 8.49 -4.86
CA CYS A 64 1.10 8.24 -3.55
C CYS A 64 1.80 6.88 -3.49
N ALA A 65 1.13 5.81 -3.96
CA ALA A 65 1.71 4.47 -3.99
C ALA A 65 2.99 4.40 -4.85
N ILE A 66 2.98 5.04 -6.04
CA ILE A 66 4.17 5.14 -6.91
C ILE A 66 5.29 5.89 -6.21
N ALA A 67 4.97 7.04 -5.59
CA ALA A 67 5.95 7.86 -4.90
C ALA A 67 6.55 7.15 -3.67
N MET A 68 5.74 6.38 -2.95
CA MET A 68 6.16 5.50 -1.86
C MET A 68 7.18 4.47 -2.33
N GLN A 69 6.89 3.71 -3.40
CA GLN A 69 7.85 2.75 -3.93
C GLN A 69 9.16 3.41 -4.37
N ARG A 70 9.10 4.58 -5.00
CA ARG A 70 10.28 5.36 -5.41
C ARG A 70 11.07 5.91 -4.21
N ALA A 71 10.40 6.29 -3.13
CA ALA A 71 11.03 6.78 -1.92
C ALA A 71 11.81 5.66 -1.21
N PHE A 72 11.21 4.48 -1.07
CA PHE A 72 11.89 3.31 -0.52
C PHE A 72 13.04 2.84 -1.43
N ALA A 73 12.85 2.82 -2.75
CA ALA A 73 13.92 2.48 -3.68
C ALA A 73 15.15 3.39 -3.51
N ARG A 74 14.95 4.70 -3.40
CA ARG A 74 16.02 5.67 -3.19
C ARG A 74 16.68 5.56 -1.81
N HIS A 75 15.91 5.32 -0.75
CA HIS A 75 16.47 5.07 0.58
C HIS A 75 17.41 3.85 0.55
N ASN A 76 16.97 2.76 -0.09
CA ASN A 76 17.76 1.54 -0.21
C ASN A 76 19.03 1.67 -1.07
N GLU A 77 19.26 2.78 -1.78
CA GLU A 77 20.51 3.00 -2.51
C GLU A 77 21.70 3.26 -1.56
N THR A 78 21.42 3.80 -0.37
CA THR A 78 22.44 4.23 0.59
C THR A 78 22.41 3.46 1.91
N ASP A 79 21.31 2.79 2.22
CA ASP A 79 21.10 2.14 3.51
C ASP A 79 21.52 0.67 3.50
N GLU A 80 22.13 0.24 4.61
CA GLU A 80 22.61 -1.14 4.81
C GLU A 80 21.47 -2.15 5.01
N GLU A 81 20.28 -1.65 5.39
CA GLU A 81 19.09 -2.43 5.70
C GLU A 81 17.95 -2.06 4.73
N PRO A 82 17.86 -2.70 3.56
CA PRO A 82 16.90 -2.33 2.55
C PRO A 82 15.47 -2.63 3.00
N LEU A 83 14.58 -1.66 2.82
CA LEU A 83 13.17 -1.74 3.14
C LEU A 83 12.33 -1.96 1.89
N SER A 84 11.44 -2.94 1.95
CA SER A 84 10.54 -3.24 0.84
C SER A 84 9.10 -3.22 1.34
N VAL A 85 8.29 -2.36 0.74
CA VAL A 85 6.86 -2.27 1.06
C VAL A 85 6.02 -2.86 -0.06
N ARG A 86 4.90 -3.46 0.31
CA ARG A 86 3.87 -3.90 -0.63
C ARG A 86 2.65 -3.01 -0.47
N VAL A 87 2.00 -2.66 -1.58
CA VAL A 87 0.86 -1.73 -1.56
C VAL A 87 -0.36 -2.36 -2.24
N GLY A 88 -1.52 -2.20 -1.63
CA GLY A 88 -2.82 -2.60 -2.18
C GLY A 88 -3.81 -1.45 -2.18
N LEU A 89 -4.53 -1.27 -3.31
CA LEU A 89 -5.58 -0.27 -3.41
C LEU A 89 -6.92 -0.87 -3.84
N ASN A 90 -7.98 -0.38 -3.18
CA ASN A 90 -9.35 -0.55 -3.64
C ASN A 90 -10.15 0.75 -3.46
N VAL A 91 -11.24 0.86 -4.20
CA VAL A 91 -12.17 2.00 -4.20
C VAL A 91 -13.59 1.50 -4.01
N GLY A 92 -14.40 2.28 -3.32
CA GLY A 92 -15.78 1.97 -2.98
C GLY A 92 -16.26 2.86 -1.83
N GLU A 93 -17.38 2.49 -1.23
CA GLU A 93 -18.03 3.23 -0.14
C GLU A 93 -17.78 2.49 1.18
N PRO A 94 -16.75 2.85 1.96
CA PRO A 94 -16.57 2.29 3.30
C PRO A 94 -17.59 2.88 4.29
N ILE A 95 -17.80 2.18 5.39
CA ILE A 95 -18.58 2.70 6.54
C ILE A 95 -17.61 3.43 7.45
N GLU A 96 -17.90 4.71 7.75
CA GLU A 96 -17.14 5.49 8.73
C GLU A 96 -17.80 5.41 10.10
N ASP A 97 -17.01 5.05 11.12
CA ASP A 97 -17.44 5.04 12.52
C ASP A 97 -16.26 5.39 13.42
N GLY A 98 -16.44 6.40 14.28
CA GLY A 98 -15.42 6.79 15.27
C GLY A 98 -14.07 7.22 14.71
N GLY A 99 -14.00 7.71 13.46
CA GLY A 99 -12.74 8.06 12.79
C GLY A 99 -12.02 6.86 12.16
N ASP A 100 -12.68 5.71 12.11
CA ASP A 100 -12.20 4.49 11.47
C ASP A 100 -13.09 4.13 10.27
N LEU A 101 -12.59 3.28 9.37
CA LEU A 101 -13.27 2.85 8.15
C LEU A 101 -13.40 1.33 8.11
N PHE A 102 -14.60 0.87 7.75
CA PHE A 102 -14.96 -0.54 7.74
C PHE A 102 -15.69 -0.96 6.46
N GLY A 103 -15.93 -2.26 6.35
CA GLY A 103 -16.75 -2.87 5.30
C GLY A 103 -15.93 -3.54 4.19
N ALA A 104 -16.66 -4.06 3.20
CA ALA A 104 -16.12 -4.86 2.11
C ALA A 104 -14.99 -4.13 1.34
N THR A 105 -15.13 -2.82 1.11
CA THR A 105 -14.13 -1.99 0.42
C THR A 105 -12.77 -2.03 1.12
N VAL A 106 -12.78 -1.91 2.44
CA VAL A 106 -11.58 -1.90 3.30
C VAL A 106 -10.94 -3.29 3.33
N ILE A 107 -11.76 -4.32 3.56
CA ILE A 107 -11.27 -5.71 3.61
C ILE A 107 -10.66 -6.11 2.27
N MET A 108 -11.29 -5.77 1.14
CA MET A 108 -10.76 -6.06 -0.19
C MET A 108 -9.42 -5.34 -0.43
N ALA A 109 -9.29 -4.06 -0.05
CA ALA A 109 -8.02 -3.33 -0.16
C ALA A 109 -6.89 -4.02 0.62
N ALA A 110 -7.17 -4.45 1.85
CA ALA A 110 -6.22 -5.20 2.67
C ALA A 110 -5.83 -6.54 2.01
N ARG A 111 -6.78 -7.28 1.44
CA ARG A 111 -6.49 -8.54 0.74
C ARG A 111 -5.69 -8.36 -0.54
N ILE A 112 -5.89 -7.25 -1.24
CA ILE A 112 -5.08 -6.90 -2.41
C ILE A 112 -3.64 -6.55 -1.98
N ALA A 113 -3.46 -5.85 -0.86
CA ALA A 113 -2.13 -5.58 -0.30
C ALA A 113 -1.44 -6.88 0.16
N ASP A 114 -2.17 -7.78 0.83
CA ASP A 114 -1.65 -9.09 1.26
C ASP A 114 -1.14 -9.93 0.08
N LYS A 115 -1.76 -9.78 -1.10
CA LYS A 115 -1.39 -10.48 -2.34
C LYS A 115 -0.13 -9.91 -2.99
N ALA A 116 0.17 -8.64 -2.76
CA ALA A 116 1.29 -7.96 -3.39
C ALA A 116 2.63 -8.43 -2.82
N GLU A 117 3.64 -8.52 -3.67
CA GLU A 117 5.02 -8.75 -3.26
C GLU A 117 5.71 -7.45 -2.83
N GLY A 118 6.88 -7.56 -2.20
CA GLY A 118 7.70 -6.40 -1.84
C GLY A 118 8.12 -5.62 -3.09
N GLY A 119 7.83 -4.33 -3.11
CA GLY A 119 8.04 -3.48 -4.29
C GLY A 119 6.89 -3.49 -5.29
N GLU A 120 5.79 -4.22 -5.05
CA GLU A 120 4.61 -4.20 -5.92
C GLU A 120 3.53 -3.22 -5.42
N ILE A 121 2.74 -2.73 -6.38
CA ILE A 121 1.50 -1.98 -6.14
C ILE A 121 0.40 -2.73 -6.87
N LEU A 122 -0.50 -3.37 -6.14
CA LEU A 122 -1.67 -4.03 -6.70
C LEU A 122 -2.94 -3.21 -6.49
N VAL A 123 -3.79 -3.18 -7.50
CA VAL A 123 -5.06 -2.43 -7.47
C VAL A 123 -6.21 -3.26 -8.01
N ALA A 124 -7.41 -3.04 -7.47
CA ALA A 124 -8.64 -3.57 -8.07
C ALA A 124 -8.92 -2.91 -9.43
N ASN A 125 -9.63 -3.61 -10.34
CA ASN A 125 -10.04 -3.06 -11.64
C ASN A 125 -10.71 -1.68 -11.55
N ALA A 126 -11.56 -1.46 -10.54
CA ALA A 126 -12.24 -0.18 -10.36
C ALA A 126 -11.26 1.00 -10.17
N VAL A 127 -10.11 0.78 -9.51
CA VAL A 127 -9.06 1.80 -9.38
C VAL A 127 -8.44 2.12 -10.74
N ARG A 128 -8.19 1.09 -11.57
CA ARG A 128 -7.67 1.25 -12.94
C ARG A 128 -8.64 2.07 -13.80
N GLU A 129 -9.91 1.69 -13.79
CA GLU A 129 -10.95 2.33 -14.60
C GLU A 129 -11.16 3.80 -14.22
N LEU A 130 -11.24 4.10 -12.92
CA LEU A 130 -11.37 5.47 -12.42
C LEU A 130 -10.09 6.31 -12.60
N SER A 131 -8.96 5.69 -12.92
CA SER A 131 -7.70 6.37 -13.24
C SER A 131 -7.41 6.44 -14.73
N ALA A 132 -8.36 6.05 -15.59
CA ALA A 132 -8.20 6.10 -17.04
C ALA A 132 -7.85 7.51 -17.52
N GLY A 133 -6.91 7.61 -18.47
CA GLY A 133 -6.45 8.89 -19.03
C GLY A 133 -5.45 9.66 -18.16
N LYS A 134 -5.01 9.13 -17.02
CA LYS A 134 -4.00 9.76 -16.14
C LYS A 134 -2.55 9.38 -16.48
N GLY A 135 -2.34 8.50 -17.45
CA GLY A 135 -1.00 8.09 -17.90
C GLY A 135 -0.32 7.02 -17.03
N PHE A 136 -1.02 6.45 -16.04
CA PHE A 136 -0.50 5.30 -15.30
C PHE A 136 -0.45 4.06 -16.20
N LEU A 137 0.61 3.28 -16.02
CA LEU A 137 0.81 2.01 -16.70
C LEU A 137 0.35 0.87 -15.78
N PHE A 138 -0.50 0.00 -16.31
CA PHE A 138 -1.05 -1.14 -15.58
C PHE A 138 -0.72 -2.44 -16.32
N ALA A 139 -0.27 -3.45 -15.58
CA ALA A 139 -0.15 -4.81 -16.06
C ALA A 139 -1.25 -5.68 -15.44
N ASP A 140 -1.95 -6.45 -16.27
CA ASP A 140 -2.98 -7.37 -15.82
C ASP A 140 -2.36 -8.54 -15.03
N ARG A 141 -2.89 -8.80 -13.83
CA ARG A 141 -2.44 -9.87 -12.93
C ARG A 141 -3.51 -10.96 -12.74
N GLY A 142 -4.58 -10.91 -13.53
CA GLY A 142 -5.63 -11.92 -13.53
C GLY A 142 -6.67 -11.72 -12.44
N ASP A 143 -7.51 -12.74 -12.29
CA ASP A 143 -8.56 -12.78 -11.29
C ASP A 143 -7.98 -13.21 -9.93
N PHE A 144 -8.45 -12.56 -8.87
CA PHE A 144 -8.08 -12.85 -7.50
C PHE A 144 -9.34 -13.12 -6.68
N VAL A 145 -9.45 -14.33 -6.14
CA VAL A 145 -10.48 -14.69 -5.17
C VAL A 145 -9.95 -14.36 -3.77
N ALA A 146 -10.35 -13.22 -3.24
CA ALA A 146 -9.96 -12.77 -1.91
C ALA A 146 -10.64 -13.63 -0.83
N LYS A 147 -9.89 -14.01 0.22
CA LYS A 147 -10.45 -14.76 1.35
C LYS A 147 -11.65 -14.00 1.95
N GLY A 148 -12.82 -14.66 1.99
CA GLY A 148 -14.07 -14.09 2.49
C GLY A 148 -14.95 -13.45 1.42
N PHE A 149 -14.57 -13.54 0.14
CA PHE A 149 -15.36 -13.09 -1.00
C PHE A 149 -15.61 -14.27 -1.96
N GLU A 150 -16.84 -14.40 -2.44
CA GLU A 150 -17.20 -15.46 -3.41
C GLU A 150 -16.83 -15.04 -4.84
N GLU A 151 -17.02 -13.77 -5.18
CA GLU A 151 -16.73 -13.25 -6.50
C GLU A 151 -15.25 -12.84 -6.64
N PRO A 152 -14.57 -13.27 -7.72
CA PRO A 152 -13.21 -12.82 -7.99
C PRO A 152 -13.18 -11.34 -8.34
N VAL A 153 -12.13 -10.65 -7.91
CA VAL A 153 -11.78 -9.31 -8.38
C VAL A 153 -10.62 -9.38 -9.37
N ARG A 154 -10.73 -8.71 -10.52
CA ARG A 154 -9.59 -8.55 -11.42
C ARG A 154 -8.59 -7.57 -10.80
N VAL A 155 -7.33 -7.97 -10.71
CA VAL A 155 -6.25 -7.15 -10.13
C VAL A 155 -5.23 -6.73 -11.19
N TYR A 156 -4.67 -5.55 -11.00
CA TYR A 156 -3.64 -4.98 -11.87
C TYR A 156 -2.45 -4.53 -11.04
N GLU A 157 -1.26 -4.71 -11.58
CA GLU A 157 -0.04 -4.12 -11.05
C GLU A 157 0.15 -2.73 -11.66
N VAL A 158 0.39 -1.72 -10.82
CA VAL A 158 0.80 -0.38 -11.29
C VAL A 158 2.32 -0.39 -11.50
N ARG A 159 2.78 -0.07 -12.71
CA ARG A 159 4.21 0.07 -13.00
C ARG A 159 4.72 1.43 -12.52
N TRP A 160 5.74 1.42 -11.65
CA TRP A 160 6.31 2.61 -11.04
C TRP A 160 7.77 2.89 -11.44
N ARG A 161 8.44 1.92 -12.08
CA ARG A 161 9.83 1.99 -12.54
C ARG A 161 9.99 2.47 -13.99
N ASP A 162 8.89 2.52 -14.73
CA ASP A 162 8.85 2.86 -16.15
C ASP A 162 8.46 4.33 -16.38
#